data_AF-A0A0K8RI98-F1
#
_entry.id   AF-A0A0K8RI98-F1
#
_cell.length_a   1.000
_cell.length_b   1.000
_cell.length_c   1.000
_cell.angle_alpha   90.00
_cell.angle_beta   90.00
_cell.angle_gamma   90.00
#
_symmetry.space_group_name_H-M   'P 1'
#
loop_
_entity.id
_entity.type
_entity.pdbx_description
1 polymer ?
#
loop_
_entity_poly.entity_id
_entity_poly.type
_entity_poly.pdbx_seq_one_letter_code
_entity_poly.pdbx_strand_id
1 'polypeptide(L)'
;MMRLSKMQLVLFAVVLILPALQNGALLYGAETRDCAQLNIDGGRIECTLAGFDSFDDYNPHTCMLKCNDEERLPLPWGVCSWGQVRCTTGVKNTLLEWTQTAENKKNKVINKWCGASQGK
;
A
#
# COMPACT_ATOMS: atom_id res chain seq x y z
N MET A 1 39.36 9.68 25.23
CA MET A 1 38.16 10.53 25.40
C MET A 1 37.84 11.16 24.07
N MET A 2 36.80 10.70 23.38
CA MET A 2 36.45 11.19 22.04
C MET A 2 35.72 12.53 22.19
N ARG A 3 36.38 13.64 21.83
CA ARG A 3 35.75 14.97 21.80
C ARG A 3 34.90 15.09 20.54
N LEU A 4 33.63 14.71 20.64
CA LEU A 4 32.66 14.95 19.57
C LEU A 4 32.40 16.46 19.47
N SER A 5 32.79 17.05 18.35
CA SER A 5 32.46 18.44 18.03
C SER A 5 30.96 18.55 17.74
N LYS A 6 30.35 19.70 18.08
CA LYS A 6 28.90 19.97 17.96
C LYS A 6 28.34 19.60 16.57
N MET A 7 29.12 19.78 15.50
CA MET A 7 28.71 19.40 14.13
C MET A 7 28.64 17.89 13.89
N GLN A 8 29.52 17.10 14.52
CA GLN A 8 29.51 15.64 14.39
C GLN A 8 28.30 15.02 15.09
N LEU A 9 27.86 15.59 16.21
CA LEU A 9 26.64 15.16 16.91
C LEU A 9 25.38 15.41 16.07
N VAL A 10 25.32 16.55 15.37
CA VAL A 10 24.19 16.87 14.47
C VAL A 10 24.14 15.89 13.30
N LEU A 11 25.27 15.62 12.66
CA LEU A 11 25.35 14.64 11.56
C LEU A 11 24.94 13.25 12.03
N PHE A 12 25.39 12.83 13.21
CA PHE A 12 25.02 11.54 13.79
C PHE A 12 23.53 11.45 14.10
N ALA A 13 22.92 12.52 14.64
CA ALA A 13 21.48 12.59 14.87
C ALA A 13 20.68 12.50 13.56
N VAL A 14 21.08 13.24 12.51
CA VAL A 14 20.40 13.20 11.21
C VAL A 14 20.47 11.80 10.57
N VAL A 15 21.64 11.17 10.60
CA VAL A 15 21.84 9.80 10.08
C VAL A 15 21.03 8.75 10.85
N LEU A 16 20.79 8.94 12.14
CA LEU A 16 19.96 8.04 12.95
C LEU A 16 18.45 8.29 12.80
N ILE A 17 18.04 9.56 12.63
CA ILE A 17 16.63 9.93 12.54
C ILE A 17 16.04 9.62 11.16
N LEU A 18 16.81 9.76 10.08
CA LEU A 18 16.31 9.47 8.72
C LEU A 18 15.81 8.01 8.53
N PRO A 19 16.57 6.97 8.93
CA PRO A 19 16.12 5.59 8.85
C PRO A 19 14.93 5.31 9.80
N ALA A 20 14.91 5.96 10.96
CA ALA A 20 13.80 5.84 11.92
C ALA A 20 12.51 6.47 11.37
N LEU A 21 12.59 7.56 10.61
CA LEU A 21 11.44 8.14 9.90
C LEU A 21 11.02 7.29 8.70
N GLN A 22 11.95 6.69 7.95
CA GLN A 22 11.61 5.79 6.85
C GLN A 22 10.92 4.51 7.34
N ASN A 23 11.43 3.88 8.40
CA ASN A 23 10.81 2.68 8.97
C ASN A 23 9.57 3.03 9.81
N GLY A 24 9.59 4.16 10.51
CA GLY A 24 8.48 4.65 11.32
C GLY A 24 7.29 5.12 10.48
N ALA A 25 7.50 5.79 9.34
CA ALA A 25 6.41 6.18 8.45
C ALA A 25 5.71 4.98 7.81
N LEU A 26 6.45 3.89 7.52
CA LEU A 26 5.87 2.63 7.06
C LEU A 26 5.00 1.96 8.15
N LEU A 27 5.40 2.06 9.42
CA LEU A 27 4.66 1.48 10.55
C LEU A 27 3.50 2.37 11.04
N TYR A 28 3.66 3.69 11.06
CA TYR A 28 2.64 4.64 11.54
C TYR A 28 1.52 4.84 10.52
N GLY A 29 1.80 4.70 9.23
CA GLY A 29 0.78 4.67 8.18
C GLY A 29 -0.07 3.39 8.20
N ALA A 30 0.47 2.28 8.73
CA ALA A 30 -0.24 1.01 8.85
C ALA A 30 -1.19 0.97 10.07
N GLU A 31 -0.82 1.60 11.19
CA GLU A 31 -1.67 1.59 12.39
C GLU A 31 -2.95 2.42 12.23
N THR A 32 -2.93 3.49 11.44
CA THR A 32 -4.06 4.43 11.28
C THR A 32 -5.07 4.08 10.18
N ARG A 33 -4.72 3.19 9.25
CA ARG A 33 -5.62 2.79 8.17
C ARG A 33 -6.61 1.72 8.61
N ASP A 34 -7.89 1.99 8.40
CA ASP A 34 -8.96 1.00 8.54
C ASP A 34 -8.96 0.01 7.36
N CYS A 35 -9.46 -1.21 7.58
CA CYS A 35 -9.56 -2.23 6.54
C CYS A 35 -10.38 -1.76 5.34
N ALA A 36 -11.42 -0.94 5.55
CA ALA A 36 -12.19 -0.38 4.45
C ALA A 36 -11.31 0.49 3.54
N GLN A 37 -10.49 1.35 4.11
CA GLN A 37 -9.56 2.19 3.36
C GLN A 37 -8.52 1.35 2.61
N LEU A 38 -7.97 0.30 3.24
CA LEU A 38 -7.01 -0.58 2.58
C LEU A 38 -7.64 -1.36 1.41
N ASN A 39 -8.89 -1.80 1.54
CA ASN A 39 -9.64 -2.42 0.44
C ASN A 39 -9.82 -1.45 -0.72
N ILE A 40 -10.21 -0.20 -0.45
CA ILE A 40 -10.39 0.85 -1.45
C ILE A 40 -9.07 1.17 -2.16
N ASP A 41 -8.00 1.36 -1.39
CA ASP A 41 -6.69 1.75 -1.93
C ASP A 41 -6.11 0.63 -2.82
N GLY A 42 -6.10 -0.61 -2.33
CA GLY A 42 -5.64 -1.75 -3.11
C GLY A 42 -6.55 -2.05 -4.30
N GLY A 43 -7.87 -1.93 -4.12
CA GLY A 43 -8.88 -2.19 -5.15
C GLY A 43 -8.76 -1.23 -6.33
N ARG A 44 -8.57 0.06 -6.05
CA ARG A 44 -8.30 1.07 -7.06
C ARG A 44 -7.09 0.71 -7.92
N ILE A 45 -5.97 0.36 -7.27
CA ILE A 45 -4.73 0.04 -7.99
C ILE A 45 -4.90 -1.22 -8.82
N GLU A 46 -5.49 -2.27 -8.27
CA GLU A 46 -5.67 -3.55 -8.99
C GLU A 46 -6.66 -3.42 -10.16
N CYS A 47 -7.78 -2.67 -10.02
CA CYS A 47 -8.68 -2.38 -11.15
C CYS A 47 -7.93 -1.65 -12.28
N THR A 48 -7.16 -0.62 -11.95
CA THR A 48 -6.36 0.12 -12.94
C THR A 48 -5.30 -0.77 -13.59
N LEU A 49 -4.59 -1.59 -12.81
CA LEU A 49 -3.59 -2.53 -13.33
C LEU A 49 -4.20 -3.61 -14.24
N ALA A 50 -5.46 -3.99 -13.99
CA ALA A 50 -6.23 -4.89 -14.83
C ALA A 50 -6.81 -4.21 -16.10
N GLY A 51 -6.62 -2.90 -16.25
CA GLY A 51 -7.06 -2.13 -17.42
C GLY A 51 -8.50 -1.60 -17.34
N PHE A 52 -9.09 -1.55 -16.14
CA PHE A 52 -10.37 -0.89 -15.92
C PHE A 52 -10.16 0.60 -15.63
N ASP A 53 -11.11 1.43 -16.08
CA ASP A 53 -11.04 2.89 -15.96
C ASP A 53 -11.33 3.39 -14.55
N SER A 54 -12.12 2.62 -13.79
CA SER A 54 -12.61 3.00 -12.47
C SER A 54 -12.65 1.82 -11.50
N PHE A 55 -12.57 2.18 -10.22
CA PHE A 55 -12.91 1.35 -9.09
C PHE A 55 -14.06 2.03 -8.37
N ASP A 56 -15.14 1.29 -8.13
CA ASP A 56 -16.36 1.85 -7.56
C ASP A 56 -16.52 1.44 -6.10
N ASP A 57 -16.37 0.15 -5.82
CA ASP A 57 -16.47 -0.43 -4.48
C ASP A 57 -15.95 -1.87 -4.45
N TYR A 58 -16.09 -2.55 -3.31
CA TYR A 58 -16.02 -4.00 -3.23
C TYR A 58 -17.33 -4.57 -2.68
N ASN A 59 -17.74 -5.73 -3.17
CA ASN A 59 -18.89 -6.44 -2.63
C ASN A 59 -18.42 -7.49 -1.61
N PRO A 60 -18.68 -7.30 -0.30
CA PRO A 60 -18.30 -8.29 0.71
C PRO A 60 -19.07 -9.61 0.56
N HIS A 61 -20.29 -9.61 0.00
CA HIS A 61 -21.10 -10.82 -0.14
C HIS A 61 -20.56 -11.75 -1.23
N THR A 62 -20.12 -11.20 -2.36
CA THR A 62 -19.55 -11.98 -3.47
C THR A 62 -18.03 -12.06 -3.42
N CYS A 63 -17.39 -11.32 -2.50
CA CYS A 63 -15.95 -11.22 -2.34
C CYS A 63 -15.22 -10.67 -3.59
N MET A 64 -15.83 -9.72 -4.29
CA MET A 64 -15.34 -9.17 -5.55
C MET A 64 -15.13 -7.65 -5.45
N LEU A 65 -14.09 -7.14 -6.11
CA LEU A 65 -13.92 -5.74 -6.45
C LEU A 65 -14.87 -5.38 -7.60
N LYS A 66 -15.52 -4.23 -7.48
CA LYS A 66 -16.28 -3.59 -8.54
C LYS A 66 -15.36 -2.64 -9.31
N CYS A 67 -15.12 -2.98 -10.57
CA CYS A 67 -14.39 -2.12 -11.50
C CYS A 67 -15.34 -1.81 -12.67
N ASN A 68 -15.56 -0.54 -12.99
CA ASN A 68 -16.53 -0.10 -13.99
C ASN A 68 -17.95 -0.65 -13.73
N ASP A 69 -18.44 -0.44 -12.51
CA ASP A 69 -19.75 -0.83 -11.96
C ASP A 69 -20.04 -2.33 -11.90
N GLU A 70 -19.10 -3.17 -12.33
CA GLU A 70 -19.25 -4.63 -12.40
C GLU A 70 -18.26 -5.36 -11.50
N GLU A 71 -18.66 -6.53 -11.00
CA GLU A 71 -17.78 -7.41 -10.20
C GLU A 71 -16.77 -8.11 -11.12
N ARG A 72 -15.54 -7.57 -11.19
CA ARG A 72 -14.54 -7.97 -12.19
C ARG A 72 -13.38 -8.77 -11.61
N LEU A 73 -12.94 -8.43 -10.40
CA LEU A 73 -11.73 -9.01 -9.79
C LEU A 73 -12.05 -9.56 -8.39
N PRO A 74 -11.43 -10.67 -7.95
CA PRO A 74 -11.62 -11.16 -6.59
C PRO A 74 -10.90 -10.29 -5.57
N LEU A 75 -11.43 -10.22 -4.35
CA LEU A 75 -10.71 -9.72 -3.18
C LEU A 75 -9.50 -10.64 -2.87
N PRO A 76 -8.45 -10.11 -2.23
CA PRO A 76 -7.30 -10.90 -1.80
C PRO A 76 -7.73 -12.05 -0.87
N TRP A 77 -7.04 -13.18 -1.04
CA TRP A 77 -7.32 -14.38 -0.25
C TRP A 77 -7.24 -14.11 1.26
N GLY A 78 -8.20 -14.63 2.02
CA GLY A 78 -8.24 -14.48 3.48
C GLY A 78 -8.87 -13.18 3.97
N VAL A 79 -9.16 -12.21 3.10
CA VAL A 79 -9.85 -10.96 3.48
C VAL A 79 -11.36 -11.12 3.56
N CYS A 80 -11.92 -11.90 2.64
CA CYS A 80 -13.34 -12.19 2.58
C CYS A 80 -13.62 -13.62 3.05
N SER A 81 -14.51 -13.77 4.03
CA SER A 81 -14.91 -15.06 4.57
C SER A 81 -16.41 -15.07 4.83
N TRP A 82 -17.11 -16.10 4.36
CA TRP A 82 -18.56 -16.25 4.51
C TRP A 82 -19.36 -15.03 4.00
N GLY A 83 -18.91 -14.41 2.90
CA GLY A 83 -19.56 -13.23 2.33
C GLY A 83 -19.46 -11.99 3.23
N GLN A 84 -18.39 -11.89 4.04
CA GLN A 84 -18.12 -10.74 4.91
C GLN A 84 -16.63 -10.41 4.91
N VAL A 85 -16.33 -9.11 5.00
CA VAL A 85 -14.98 -8.61 5.26
C VAL A 85 -14.92 -8.16 6.72
N ARG A 86 -14.44 -9.04 7.60
CA ARG A 86 -14.27 -8.73 9.03
C ARG A 86 -12.86 -8.22 9.28
N CYS A 87 -12.73 -6.98 9.75
CA CYS A 87 -11.44 -6.39 10.05
C CYS A 87 -10.84 -6.98 11.33
N THR A 88 -10.16 -8.12 11.20
CA THR A 88 -9.29 -8.68 12.25
C THR A 88 -7.85 -8.21 12.01
N THR A 89 -6.98 -8.35 13.01
CA THR A 89 -5.53 -8.04 12.84
C THR A 89 -4.92 -8.81 11.68
N GLY A 90 -5.30 -10.08 11.48
CA GLY A 90 -4.84 -10.89 10.35
C GLY A 90 -5.29 -10.32 9.01
N VAL A 91 -6.58 -10.00 8.87
CA VAL A 91 -7.15 -9.39 7.65
C VAL A 91 -6.51 -8.03 7.36
N LYS A 92 -6.29 -7.20 8.39
CA LYS A 92 -5.61 -5.91 8.25
C LYS A 92 -4.19 -6.08 7.72
N ASN A 93 -3.42 -7.03 8.25
CA ASN A 93 -2.07 -7.33 7.77
C ASN A 93 -2.07 -7.83 6.33
N THR A 94 -2.98 -8.74 5.98
CA THR A 94 -3.15 -9.20 4.59
C THR A 94 -3.47 -8.05 3.64
N LEU A 95 -4.35 -7.13 4.05
CA LEU A 95 -4.70 -5.96 3.25
C LEU A 95 -3.54 -4.98 3.09
N LEU A 96 -2.73 -4.78 4.13
CA LEU A 96 -1.51 -3.97 4.06
C LEU A 96 -0.51 -4.55 3.06
N GLU A 97 -0.22 -5.84 3.17
CA GLU A 97 0.69 -6.56 2.27
C GLU A 97 0.19 -6.55 0.82
N TRP A 98 -1.12 -6.79 0.63
CA TRP A 98 -1.75 -6.74 -0.68
C TRP A 98 -1.66 -5.35 -1.31
N THR A 99 -2.00 -4.29 -0.57
CA THR A 99 -1.92 -2.90 -1.04
C THR A 99 -0.48 -2.53 -1.41
N GLN A 100 0.49 -2.90 -0.57
CA GLN A 100 1.91 -2.67 -0.85
C GLN A 100 2.39 -3.41 -2.10
N THR A 101 1.92 -4.64 -2.29
CA THR A 101 2.22 -5.44 -3.49
C THR A 101 1.62 -4.79 -4.75
N ALA A 102 0.38 -4.31 -4.68
CA ALA A 102 -0.28 -3.60 -5.78
C ALA A 102 0.49 -2.32 -6.16
N GLU A 103 0.90 -1.51 -5.17
CA GLU A 103 1.75 -0.33 -5.35
C GLU A 103 3.08 -0.68 -6.04
N ASN A 104 3.75 -1.74 -5.59
CA ASN A 104 5.01 -2.18 -6.18
C ASN A 104 4.83 -2.61 -7.65
N LYS A 105 3.74 -3.32 -7.98
CA LYS A 105 3.41 -3.68 -9.37
C LYS A 105 3.20 -2.42 -10.22
N LYS A 106 2.41 -1.47 -9.73
CA LYS A 106 2.19 -0.17 -10.39
C LYS A 106 3.50 0.55 -10.67
N ASN A 107 4.37 0.67 -9.67
CA ASN A 107 5.67 1.31 -9.82
C ASN A 107 6.57 0.56 -10.81
N LYS A 108 6.53 -0.78 -10.84
CA LYS A 108 7.25 -1.58 -11.83
C LYS A 108 6.76 -1.31 -13.26
N VAL A 109 5.45 -1.19 -13.46
CA VAL A 109 4.87 -0.84 -14.76
C VAL A 109 5.30 0.56 -15.17
N ILE A 110 5.13 1.55 -14.29
CA ILE A 110 5.56 2.94 -14.52
C ILE A 110 7.05 3.00 -14.86
N ASN A 111 7.92 2.37 -14.08
CA ASN A 111 9.37 2.40 -14.32
C ASN A 111 9.74 1.73 -15.65
N LYS A 112 9.04 0.65 -16.03
CA LYS A 112 9.29 -0.04 -17.31
C LYS A 112 8.82 0.75 -18.52
N TRP A 113 7.71 1.46 -18.42
CA TRP A 113 7.07 2.15 -19.55
C TRP A 113 7.44 3.64 -19.63
N CYS A 114 7.57 4.30 -18.49
CA CYS A 114 7.90 5.71 -18.34
C CYS A 114 9.38 5.96 -17.98
N GLY A 115 10.20 4.92 -17.78
CA GLY A 115 11.63 5.06 -17.48
C GLY A 115 12.43 5.80 -18.57
N ALA A 116 11.89 5.93 -19.77
CA ALA A 116 12.47 6.72 -20.86
C ALA A 116 12.22 8.24 -20.75
N SER A 117 11.34 8.71 -19.84
CA SER A 117 10.97 10.13 -19.73
C SER A 117 11.62 10.86 -18.54
N GLN A 118 12.47 10.20 -17.75
CA GLN A 118 13.19 10.80 -16.61
C GLN A 118 14.62 11.26 -16.96
N GLY A 119 14.95 11.35 -18.25
CA GLY A 119 16.25 11.79 -18.73
C GLY A 119 16.13 12.66 -19.98
N LYS A 120 15.77 13.93 -19.80
CA LYS A 120 16.11 15.01 -20.73
C LYS A 120 16.05 16.37 -20.04
#